data_AF-A0A7T3X6G3-F1
#
_entry.id   AF-A0A7T3X6G3-F1
#
_cell.length_a   1.000
_cell.length_b   1.000
_cell.length_c   1.000
_cell.angle_alpha   90.00
_cell.angle_beta   90.00
_cell.angle_gamma   90.00
#
_symmetry.space_group_name_H-M   'P 1'
#
loop_
_entity.id
_entity.type
_entity.pdbx_description
1 polymer ?
#
loop_
_entity_poly.entity_id
_entity_poly.type
_entity_poly.pdbx_seq_one_letter_code
_entity_poly.pdbx_strand_id
1 'polypeptide(L)'
;MSGYIFSKRFLGCYDFGFQTIEINNDDTRRSIRQLEDIISVSSPCELSNSDFEIYKTYRHEVTHLIDSTATLWGMEYTLRMHRWFNEKNENNLSVLSLNDAEIQMHNHLLCDFKLNVHHYKINYSLEYNIGCGVFVKFHYLSLKNEMIISVPITMLGLLGKVRTSIPRTKNENFSHLISMGYH
;
A
#
# COMPACT_ATOMS: atom_id res chain seq x y z
N MET A 1 5.10 -4.58 2.08
CA MET A 1 5.84 -5.76 2.57
C MET A 1 5.83 -6.87 1.51
N SER A 2 6.93 -7.13 0.77
CA SER A 2 7.02 -8.36 -0.08
C SER A 2 8.42 -8.70 -0.66
N GLY A 3 9.49 -7.94 -0.37
CA GLY A 3 10.77 -8.08 -1.08
C GLY A 3 11.56 -9.38 -0.91
N TYR A 4 11.18 -10.25 0.04
CA TYR A 4 11.93 -11.50 0.33
C TYR A 4 11.20 -12.79 -0.04
N ILE A 5 9.89 -12.75 -0.35
CA ILE A 5 9.09 -13.95 -0.66
C ILE A 5 8.90 -14.14 -2.18
N PHE A 6 9.03 -13.07 -2.96
CA PHE A 6 8.86 -13.12 -4.40
C PHE A 6 10.22 -13.02 -5.11
N SER A 7 10.37 -13.76 -6.21
CA SER A 7 11.57 -13.70 -7.03
C SER A 7 11.85 -12.25 -7.46
N LYS A 8 13.12 -11.90 -7.68
CA LYS A 8 13.49 -10.56 -8.21
C LYS A 8 12.97 -10.30 -9.64
N ARG A 9 12.34 -11.29 -10.30
CA ARG A 9 11.77 -11.16 -11.64
C ARG A 9 10.34 -10.65 -11.57
N PHE A 10 10.00 -9.73 -12.49
CA PHE A 10 8.68 -9.13 -12.60
C PHE A 10 7.76 -10.02 -13.44
N LEU A 11 7.07 -10.97 -12.78
CA LEU A 11 6.20 -11.95 -13.45
C LEU A 11 4.77 -11.45 -13.65
N GLY A 12 4.34 -10.46 -12.89
CA GLY A 12 3.01 -9.87 -12.98
C GLY A 12 2.80 -8.75 -11.97
N CYS A 13 1.68 -8.05 -12.12
CA CYS A 13 1.23 -7.03 -11.18
C CYS A 13 -0.28 -6.83 -11.23
N TYR A 14 -0.83 -6.36 -10.12
CA TYR A 14 -2.19 -5.86 -10.04
C TYR A 14 -2.26 -4.36 -10.36
N ASP A 15 -3.07 -3.98 -11.35
CA ASP A 15 -3.40 -2.59 -11.64
C ASP A 15 -4.62 -2.17 -10.81
N PHE A 16 -4.38 -1.36 -9.79
CA PHE A 16 -5.42 -0.84 -8.91
C PHE A 16 -6.36 0.17 -9.61
N GLY A 17 -5.94 0.82 -10.69
CA GLY A 17 -6.75 1.77 -11.43
C GLY A 17 -7.79 1.10 -12.31
N PHE A 18 -7.40 0.04 -13.01
CA PHE A 18 -8.29 -0.73 -13.88
C PHE A 18 -8.88 -1.98 -13.23
N GLN A 19 -8.43 -2.33 -12.02
CA GLN A 19 -8.82 -3.54 -11.29
C GLN A 19 -8.53 -4.81 -12.11
N THR A 20 -7.38 -4.83 -12.78
CA THR A 20 -6.95 -5.91 -13.68
C THR A 20 -5.63 -6.50 -13.22
N ILE A 21 -5.48 -7.82 -13.37
CA ILE A 21 -4.21 -8.52 -13.12
C ILE A 21 -3.49 -8.65 -14.47
N GLU A 22 -2.26 -8.16 -14.53
CA GLU A 22 -1.39 -8.29 -15.69
C GLU A 22 -0.30 -9.34 -15.40
N ILE A 23 -0.12 -10.30 -16.31
CA ILE A 23 0.94 -11.30 -16.26
C ILE A 23 1.90 -11.04 -17.42
N ASN A 24 3.20 -11.01 -17.15
CA ASN A 24 4.21 -10.69 -18.15
C ASN A 24 4.56 -11.92 -18.99
N ASN A 25 4.06 -11.98 -20.23
CA ASN A 25 4.30 -13.10 -21.14
C ASN A 25 5.77 -13.18 -21.62
N ASP A 26 6.43 -12.03 -21.78
CA ASP A 26 7.78 -11.96 -22.35
C ASP A 26 8.82 -12.52 -21.37
N ASP A 27 8.68 -12.18 -20.07
CA ASP A 27 9.56 -12.68 -19.03
C ASP A 27 9.27 -14.14 -18.63
N THR A 28 8.02 -14.59 -18.81
CA THR A 28 7.62 -15.98 -18.51
C THR A 28 7.94 -16.94 -19.66
N ARG A 29 8.13 -16.45 -20.89
CA ARG A 29 8.34 -17.26 -22.10
C ARG A 29 7.26 -18.34 -22.29
N ARG A 30 6.02 -18.03 -21.89
CA ARG A 30 4.85 -18.90 -22.03
C ARG A 30 3.87 -18.30 -23.04
N SER A 31 3.17 -19.15 -23.77
CA SER A 31 2.04 -18.72 -24.59
C SER A 31 0.81 -18.41 -23.71
N ILE A 32 -0.13 -17.63 -24.23
CA ILE A 32 -1.37 -17.27 -23.52
C ILE A 32 -2.13 -18.51 -23.04
N ARG A 33 -2.28 -19.53 -23.90
CA ARG A 33 -2.97 -20.78 -23.54
C ARG A 33 -2.29 -21.52 -22.38
N GLN A 34 -0.96 -21.55 -22.37
CA GLN A 34 -0.22 -22.16 -21.28
C GLN A 34 -0.41 -21.40 -19.96
N LEU A 35 -0.53 -20.08 -20.00
CA LEU A 35 -0.81 -19.29 -18.80
C LEU A 35 -2.23 -19.53 -18.27
N GLU A 36 -3.22 -19.65 -19.17
CA GLU A 36 -4.59 -20.03 -18.82
C GLU A 36 -4.63 -21.41 -18.14
N ASP A 37 -3.91 -22.39 -18.67
CA ASP A 37 -3.79 -23.73 -18.09
C ASP A 37 -3.13 -23.70 -16.70
N ILE A 38 -2.06 -22.90 -16.53
CA ILE A 38 -1.35 -22.74 -15.25
C ILE A 38 -2.26 -22.10 -14.20
N ILE A 39 -3.00 -21.06 -14.57
CA ILE A 39 -3.86 -20.29 -13.66
C ILE A 39 -5.11 -21.09 -13.25
N SER A 40 -5.62 -21.93 -14.14
CA SER A 40 -6.83 -22.74 -13.91
C SER A 40 -6.56 -24.09 -13.25
N VAL A 41 -5.30 -24.40 -12.92
CA VAL A 41 -4.93 -25.70 -12.36
C VAL A 41 -5.63 -25.97 -11.01
N SER A 42 -6.25 -27.15 -10.89
CA SER A 42 -6.88 -27.59 -9.64
C SER A 42 -5.86 -28.09 -8.60
N SER A 43 -4.73 -28.62 -9.06
CA SER A 43 -3.67 -29.23 -8.24
C SER A 43 -2.32 -28.56 -8.52
N PRO A 44 -1.94 -27.52 -7.74
CA PRO A 44 -0.68 -26.77 -7.96
C PRO A 44 0.60 -27.61 -7.81
N CYS A 45 0.51 -28.79 -7.19
CA CYS A 45 1.64 -29.69 -6.97
C CYS A 45 2.17 -30.33 -8.26
N GLU A 46 1.38 -30.30 -9.34
CA GLU A 46 1.74 -30.87 -10.65
C GLU A 46 2.48 -29.86 -11.54
N LEU A 47 2.56 -28.59 -11.12
CA LEU A 47 3.25 -27.55 -11.86
C LEU A 47 4.77 -27.71 -11.77
N SER A 48 5.45 -27.38 -12.87
CA SER A 48 6.90 -27.21 -12.84
C SER A 48 7.28 -26.03 -11.92
N ASN A 49 8.50 -26.02 -11.38
CA ASN A 49 8.96 -24.93 -10.50
C ASN A 49 8.78 -23.53 -11.14
N SER A 50 8.97 -23.39 -12.46
CA SER A 50 8.76 -22.11 -13.14
C SER A 50 7.28 -21.74 -13.25
N ASP A 51 6.41 -22.72 -13.51
CA ASP A 51 4.97 -22.47 -13.65
C ASP A 51 4.32 -22.23 -12.29
N PHE A 52 4.86 -22.86 -11.24
CA PHE A 52 4.45 -22.63 -9.86
C PHE A 52 4.73 -21.19 -9.40
N GLU A 53 5.86 -20.59 -9.80
CA GLU A 53 6.13 -19.18 -9.49
C GLU A 53 5.17 -18.23 -10.20
N ILE A 54 4.74 -18.56 -11.43
CA ILE A 54 3.70 -17.81 -12.15
C ILE A 54 2.37 -17.92 -11.42
N TYR A 55 1.95 -19.14 -11.07
CA TYR A 55 0.72 -19.39 -10.32
C TYR A 55 0.73 -18.65 -8.97
N LYS A 56 1.83 -18.71 -8.22
CA LYS A 56 2.01 -17.98 -6.96
C LYS A 56 1.89 -16.46 -7.15
N THR A 57 2.48 -15.93 -8.22
CA THR A 57 2.37 -14.50 -8.56
C THR A 57 0.92 -14.15 -8.85
N TYR A 58 0.24 -14.91 -9.72
CA TYR A 58 -1.18 -14.70 -10.00
C TYR A 58 -2.04 -14.74 -8.72
N ARG A 59 -1.84 -15.74 -7.86
CA ARG A 59 -2.56 -15.84 -6.57
C ARG A 59 -2.29 -14.65 -5.65
N HIS A 60 -1.07 -14.12 -5.63
CA HIS A 60 -0.75 -12.90 -4.89
C HIS A 60 -1.51 -11.69 -5.44
N GLU A 61 -1.54 -11.52 -6.76
CA GLU A 61 -2.28 -10.41 -7.39
C GLU A 61 -3.81 -10.55 -7.21
N VAL A 62 -4.34 -11.78 -7.20
CA VAL A 62 -5.74 -12.06 -6.83
C VAL A 62 -6.05 -11.62 -5.41
N THR A 63 -5.10 -11.76 -4.47
CA THR A 63 -5.30 -11.22 -3.12
C THR A 63 -5.48 -9.70 -3.16
N HIS A 64 -4.69 -8.96 -3.95
CA HIS A 64 -4.88 -7.51 -4.08
C HIS A 64 -6.22 -7.14 -4.72
N LEU A 65 -6.71 -7.92 -5.69
CA LEU A 65 -8.03 -7.75 -6.28
C LEU A 65 -9.16 -7.99 -5.27
N ILE A 66 -9.04 -9.03 -4.45
CA ILE A 66 -10.01 -9.30 -3.39
C ILE A 66 -9.94 -8.18 -2.34
N ASP A 67 -8.74 -7.75 -1.95
CA ASP A 67 -8.56 -6.67 -1.00
C ASP A 67 -9.19 -5.37 -1.53
N SER A 68 -9.04 -5.04 -2.81
CA SER A 68 -9.62 -3.84 -3.40
C SER A 68 -11.15 -3.89 -3.56
N THR A 69 -11.75 -5.07 -3.67
CA THR A 69 -13.20 -5.22 -3.93
C THR A 69 -14.02 -5.64 -2.72
N ALA A 70 -13.42 -6.34 -1.76
CA ALA A 70 -14.12 -6.95 -0.63
C ALA A 70 -13.78 -6.32 0.74
N THR A 71 -12.74 -5.48 0.84
CA THR A 71 -12.41 -4.79 2.10
C THR A 71 -12.93 -3.36 2.11
N LEU A 72 -13.18 -2.83 3.31
CA LEU A 72 -13.57 -1.43 3.49
C LEU A 72 -12.51 -0.48 2.89
N TRP A 73 -11.22 -0.76 3.13
CA TRP A 73 -10.12 0.02 2.55
C TRP A 73 -10.19 0.03 1.01
N GLY A 74 -10.45 -1.13 0.39
CA GLY A 74 -10.58 -1.26 -1.06
C GLY A 74 -11.75 -0.49 -1.65
N MET A 75 -12.92 -0.53 -0.98
CA MET A 75 -14.09 0.24 -1.38
C MET A 75 -13.82 1.74 -1.30
N GLU A 76 -13.21 2.20 -0.20
CA GLU A 76 -12.84 3.60 -0.02
C GLU A 76 -11.80 4.03 -1.07
N TYR A 77 -10.78 3.20 -1.35
CA TYR A 77 -9.80 3.43 -2.41
C TYR A 77 -10.49 3.63 -3.76
N THR A 78 -11.42 2.75 -4.12
CA THR A 78 -12.16 2.81 -5.39
C THR A 78 -12.98 4.11 -5.51
N LEU A 79 -13.66 4.51 -4.43
CA LEU A 79 -14.40 5.78 -4.40
C LEU A 79 -13.48 7.00 -4.57
N ARG A 80 -12.31 7.00 -3.92
CA ARG A 80 -11.34 8.10 -4.06
C ARG A 80 -10.71 8.13 -5.45
N MET A 81 -10.40 6.97 -6.03
CA MET A 81 -9.96 6.87 -7.43
C MET A 81 -11.01 7.44 -8.38
N HIS A 82 -12.28 7.08 -8.21
CA HIS A 82 -13.37 7.64 -9.01
C HIS A 82 -13.48 9.17 -8.86
N ARG A 83 -13.40 9.70 -7.64
CA ARG A 83 -13.37 11.15 -7.39
C ARG A 83 -12.17 11.81 -8.08
N TRP A 84 -10.99 11.20 -8.00
CA TRP A 84 -9.80 11.71 -8.67
C TRP A 84 -9.95 11.70 -10.20
N PHE A 85 -10.51 10.66 -10.81
CA PHE A 85 -10.76 10.65 -12.26
C PHE A 85 -11.70 11.77 -12.72
N ASN A 86 -12.70 12.12 -11.90
CA ASN A 86 -13.65 13.18 -12.21
C ASN A 86 -13.09 14.59 -11.99
N GLU A 87 -12.41 14.81 -10.86
CA GLU A 87 -11.97 16.14 -10.43
C GLU A 87 -10.52 16.46 -10.80
N LYS A 88 -9.68 15.44 -10.99
CA LYS A 88 -8.23 15.51 -11.27
C LYS A 88 -7.44 16.40 -10.30
N ASN A 89 -7.84 16.41 -9.04
CA ASN A 89 -7.20 17.20 -7.98
C ASN A 89 -6.02 16.44 -7.34
N GLU A 90 -4.85 17.07 -7.22
CA GLU A 90 -3.66 16.50 -6.57
C GLU A 90 -3.88 16.15 -5.10
N ASN A 91 -4.74 16.88 -4.39
CA ASN A 91 -5.09 16.58 -2.99
C ASN A 91 -5.84 15.25 -2.87
N ASN A 92 -6.65 14.90 -3.87
CA ASN A 92 -7.34 13.60 -3.89
C ASN A 92 -6.34 12.48 -4.20
N LEU A 93 -5.31 12.77 -5.02
CA LEU A 93 -4.26 11.82 -5.38
C LEU A 93 -3.39 11.47 -4.16
N SER A 94 -3.04 12.45 -3.33
CA SER A 94 -2.14 12.27 -2.19
C SER A 94 -2.71 11.37 -1.09
N VAL A 95 -4.03 11.24 -1.00
CA VAL A 95 -4.72 10.44 0.02
C VAL A 95 -5.35 9.15 -0.51
N LEU A 96 -5.11 8.78 -1.77
CA LEU A 96 -5.75 7.62 -2.41
C LEU A 96 -5.62 6.33 -1.59
N SER A 97 -4.42 6.04 -1.10
CA SER A 97 -4.09 4.81 -0.38
C SER A 97 -4.42 4.85 1.11
N LEU A 98 -4.88 5.98 1.65
CA LEU A 98 -5.23 6.12 3.06
C LEU A 98 -6.66 5.62 3.29
N ASN A 99 -6.99 5.14 4.49
CA ASN A 99 -8.39 4.93 4.87
C ASN A 99 -8.99 6.21 5.47
N ASP A 100 -10.32 6.27 5.59
CA ASP A 100 -11.02 7.47 6.08
C ASP A 100 -10.67 7.78 7.54
N ALA A 101 -10.40 6.76 8.36
CA ALA A 101 -9.96 6.93 9.75
C ALA A 101 -8.57 7.61 9.83
N GLU A 102 -7.65 7.23 8.97
CA GLU A 102 -6.30 7.80 8.87
C GLU A 102 -6.38 9.26 8.41
N ILE A 103 -7.20 9.55 7.41
CA ILE A 103 -7.42 10.92 6.92
C ILE A 103 -8.01 11.80 8.05
N GLN A 104 -9.01 11.29 8.76
CA GLN A 104 -9.59 12.00 9.91
C GLN A 104 -8.56 12.23 11.02
N MET A 105 -7.74 11.22 11.32
CA MET A 105 -6.66 11.35 12.30
C MET A 105 -5.61 12.38 11.88
N HIS A 106 -5.21 12.42 10.60
CA HIS A 106 -4.29 13.44 10.10
C HIS A 106 -4.89 14.84 10.24
N ASN A 107 -6.16 15.00 9.87
CA ASN A 107 -6.82 16.30 9.95
C ASN A 107 -7.09 16.75 11.40
N HIS A 108 -7.30 15.81 12.32
CA HIS A 108 -7.74 16.12 13.69
C HIS A 108 -6.62 16.10 14.73
N LEU A 109 -5.64 15.20 14.60
CA LEU A 109 -4.64 14.92 15.63
C LEU A 109 -3.21 15.29 15.24
N LEU A 110 -2.87 15.33 13.93
CA LEU A 110 -1.56 15.78 13.50
C LEU A 110 -1.54 17.31 13.42
N CYS A 111 -0.71 17.93 14.25
CA CYS A 111 -0.28 19.30 14.08
C CYS A 111 1.16 19.29 13.55
N ASP A 112 1.55 20.29 12.74
CA ASP A 112 2.93 20.45 12.29
C ASP A 112 3.88 20.68 13.48
N PHE A 113 4.51 19.60 13.95
CA PHE A 113 5.52 19.68 15.00
C PHE A 113 6.90 19.87 14.36
N LYS A 114 7.38 21.11 14.25
CA LYS A 114 8.79 21.38 13.93
C LYS A 114 9.63 21.30 15.19
N LEU A 115 10.19 20.12 15.50
CA LEU A 115 10.99 19.96 16.72
C LEU A 115 12.24 19.11 16.47
N ASN A 116 13.39 19.79 16.34
CA ASN A 116 14.71 19.19 16.50
C ASN A 116 14.97 18.96 17.99
N VAL A 117 14.48 17.84 18.52
CA VAL A 117 14.58 17.56 19.96
C VAL A 117 15.34 16.27 20.19
N HIS A 118 16.41 16.37 20.98
CA HIS A 118 17.17 15.21 21.44
C HIS A 118 16.34 14.45 22.48
N HIS A 119 16.02 13.20 22.17
CA HIS A 119 15.34 12.27 23.05
C HIS A 119 16.26 11.10 23.39
N TYR A 120 16.02 10.47 24.54
CA TYR A 120 16.83 9.34 25.00
C TYR A 120 16.03 8.04 25.10
N LYS A 121 14.72 8.15 25.31
CA LYS A 121 13.81 7.00 25.40
C LYS A 121 12.52 7.30 24.64
N ILE A 122 11.91 6.24 24.12
CA ILE A 122 10.60 6.28 23.47
C ILE A 122 9.70 5.31 24.22
N ASN A 123 8.55 5.80 24.69
CA ASN A 123 7.44 4.99 25.18
C ASN A 123 6.24 5.16 24.25
N TYR A 124 5.22 4.32 24.40
CA TYR A 124 3.97 4.45 23.66
C TYR A 124 2.77 4.32 24.59
N SER A 125 1.64 4.89 24.19
CA SER A 125 0.33 4.64 24.77
C SER A 125 -0.72 4.43 23.67
N LEU A 126 -1.82 3.78 24.07
CA LEU A 126 -3.04 3.67 23.27
C LEU A 126 -4.04 4.68 23.81
N GLU A 127 -4.43 5.63 22.99
CA GLU A 127 -5.45 6.64 23.30
C GLU A 127 -6.70 6.41 22.44
N TYR A 128 -7.87 6.84 22.94
CA TYR A 128 -9.13 6.77 22.21
C TYR A 128 -9.69 8.18 22.00
N ASN A 129 -10.10 8.47 20.76
CA ASN A 129 -10.82 9.68 20.40
C ASN A 129 -12.12 9.30 19.69
N ILE A 130 -13.22 10.00 19.97
CA ILE A 130 -14.55 9.69 19.43
C ILE A 130 -14.58 9.80 17.89
N GLY A 131 -13.83 10.74 17.30
CA GLY A 131 -13.78 10.94 15.86
C GLY A 131 -12.82 9.99 15.13
N CYS A 132 -11.71 9.61 15.76
CA CYS A 132 -10.63 8.84 15.10
C CYS A 132 -10.53 7.37 15.55
N GLY A 133 -11.26 6.98 16.59
CA GLY A 133 -11.13 5.68 17.23
C GLY A 133 -9.88 5.56 18.10
N VAL A 134 -9.34 4.34 18.21
CA VAL A 134 -8.11 4.05 18.96
C VAL A 134 -6.90 4.37 18.10
N PHE A 135 -5.94 5.10 18.64
CA PHE A 135 -4.68 5.43 17.97
C PHE A 135 -3.49 5.27 18.92
N VAL A 136 -2.31 5.10 18.32
CA VAL A 136 -1.05 4.97 19.06
C VAL A 136 -0.41 6.33 19.18
N LYS A 137 0.13 6.65 20.35
CA LYS A 137 0.88 7.88 20.59
C LYS A 137 2.26 7.54 21.10
N PHE A 138 3.29 8.08 20.46
CA PHE A 138 4.67 7.93 20.93
C PHE A 138 5.05 9.09 21.83
N HIS A 139 5.64 8.76 22.97
CA HIS A 139 6.13 9.67 23.97
C HIS A 139 7.66 9.65 23.94
N TYR A 140 8.25 10.77 23.55
CA TYR A 140 9.69 10.96 23.57
C TYR A 140 10.08 11.52 24.93
N LEU A 141 10.99 10.82 25.61
CA LEU A 141 11.35 11.07 27.00
C LEU A 141 12.81 11.52 27.11
N SER A 142 13.05 12.38 28.11
CA SER A 142 14.40 12.78 28.52
C SER A 142 15.13 11.68 29.29
N LEU A 143 16.42 11.86 29.58
CA LEU A 143 17.20 10.99 30.46
C LEU A 143 16.54 10.77 31.83
N LYS A 144 15.78 11.76 32.32
CA LYS A 144 15.10 11.73 33.61
C LYS A 144 13.67 11.16 33.54
N ASN A 145 13.29 10.53 32.44
CA ASN A 145 11.93 10.04 32.17
C ASN A 145 10.85 11.14 32.13
N GLU A 146 11.21 12.39 31.88
CA GLU A 146 10.24 13.47 31.68
C GLU A 146 9.76 13.45 30.22
N MET A 147 8.46 13.57 30.01
CA MET A 147 7.86 13.62 28.68
C MET A 147 8.25 14.94 28.00
N ILE A 148 8.96 14.84 26.89
CA ILE A 148 9.37 16.00 26.10
C ILE A 148 8.31 16.33 25.06
N ILE A 149 7.90 15.32 24.29
CA ILE A 149 6.86 15.47 23.26
C ILE A 149 6.09 14.16 23.12
N SER A 150 4.81 14.30 22.77
CA SER A 150 3.95 13.17 22.43
C SER A 150 3.34 13.38 21.05
N VAL A 151 3.56 12.44 20.14
CA VAL A 151 3.11 12.53 18.75
C VAL A 151 2.16 11.37 18.45
N PRO A 152 0.93 11.62 17.97
CA PRO A 152 0.05 10.56 17.50
C PRO A 152 0.59 9.98 16.20
N ILE A 153 0.58 8.66 16.08
CA ILE A 153 1.10 7.93 14.92
C ILE A 153 -0.04 7.26 14.19
N THR A 154 0.14 7.28 12.89
CA THR A 154 -0.82 6.87 11.91
C THR A 154 -0.48 5.45 11.46
N MET A 155 -1.50 4.63 11.19
CA MET A 155 -1.32 3.18 10.96
C MET A 155 -0.43 2.92 9.73
N LEU A 156 -0.45 3.80 8.73
CA LEU A 156 0.40 3.70 7.54
C LEU A 156 1.79 4.30 7.74
N GLY A 157 1.98 5.21 8.71
CA GLY A 157 3.30 5.70 9.11
C GLY A 157 4.20 4.59 9.67
N LEU A 158 3.62 3.58 10.33
CA LEU A 158 4.32 2.39 10.84
C LEU A 158 4.64 1.35 9.76
N LEU A 159 3.88 1.30 8.67
CA LEU A 159 3.91 0.21 7.67
C LEU A 159 4.43 0.66 6.28
N GLY A 160 5.23 1.73 6.26
CA GLY A 160 5.73 2.42 5.07
C GLY A 160 5.95 1.56 3.80
N LYS A 161 5.48 2.14 2.68
CA LYS A 161 5.47 1.67 1.28
C LYS A 161 4.38 0.66 0.91
N VAL A 162 3.18 1.18 0.66
CA VAL A 162 2.36 0.69 -0.46
C VAL A 162 2.84 1.44 -1.70
N ARG A 163 3.43 0.72 -2.66
CA ARG A 163 3.69 1.27 -4.00
C ARG A 163 2.34 1.36 -4.71
N THR A 164 1.75 2.55 -4.79
CA THR A 164 0.70 2.81 -5.77
C THR A 164 1.38 3.14 -7.09
N SER A 165 1.47 2.15 -7.99
CA SER A 165 1.79 2.43 -9.38
C SER A 165 0.56 3.04 -10.05
N ILE A 166 0.68 4.29 -10.50
CA ILE A 166 -0.33 4.96 -11.34
C ILE A 166 -0.42 4.22 -12.68
N PRO A 167 -1.61 4.01 -13.26
CA PRO A 167 -1.77 3.33 -14.54
C PRO A 167 -0.96 4.03 -15.64
N ARG A 168 -0.18 3.24 -16.39
CA ARG A 168 0.59 3.68 -17.54
C ARG A 168 -0.35 3.84 -18.73
N THR A 169 -0.70 5.07 -19.10
CA THR A 169 -1.25 5.33 -20.44
C THR A 169 -0.13 5.17 -21.46
N LYS A 170 -0.37 4.38 -22.51
CA LYS A 170 0.60 3.89 -23.53
C LYS A 170 1.36 4.96 -24.34
N ASN A 171 1.32 6.25 -23.99
CA ASN A 171 1.86 7.30 -24.86
C ASN A 171 2.57 8.49 -24.21
N GLU A 172 2.93 8.44 -22.92
CA GLU A 172 3.70 9.55 -22.34
C GLU A 172 4.90 9.08 -21.53
N ASN A 173 6.09 9.50 -21.99
CA ASN A 173 7.33 9.45 -21.26
C ASN A 173 7.24 10.41 -20.06
N PHE A 174 6.68 9.97 -18.92
CA PHE A 174 6.86 10.71 -17.66
C PHE A 174 7.21 9.78 -16.51
N SER A 175 8.47 9.91 -16.10
CA SER A 175 9.07 9.36 -14.89
C SER A 175 8.59 10.15 -13.67
N HIS A 176 7.43 9.82 -13.13
CA HIS A 176 7.07 10.25 -11.77
C HIS A 176 6.75 9.02 -10.90
N LEU A 177 7.84 8.40 -10.43
CA LEU A 177 7.86 7.67 -9.18
C LEU A 177 7.52 8.66 -8.07
N ILE A 178 6.26 8.70 -7.62
CA ILE A 178 5.93 9.40 -6.37
C ILE A 178 6.43 8.51 -5.22
N SER A 179 7.70 8.70 -4.89
CA SER A 179 8.26 8.32 -3.61
C SER A 179 7.83 9.37 -2.60
N MET A 180 6.76 9.13 -1.85
CA MET A 180 6.55 9.86 -0.60
C MET A 180 7.55 9.32 0.43
N GLY A 181 8.77 9.86 0.36
CA GLY A 181 9.72 9.80 1.46
C GLY A 181 9.27 10.80 2.50
N TYR A 182 8.94 10.32 3.70
CA TYR A 182 8.99 11.18 4.86
C TYR A 182 10.45 11.24 5.29
N HIS A 183 11.01 12.45 5.25
CA HIS A 183 12.35 12.78 5.71
C HIS A 183 12.52 12.52 7.22
#